data_AF-A0AAN8VB43-F1
#
_entry.id   AF-A0AAN8VB43-F1
#
_cell.length_a   1.000
_cell.length_b   1.000
_cell.length_c   1.000
_cell.angle_alpha   90.00
_cell.angle_beta   90.00
_cell.angle_gamma   90.00
#
_symmetry.space_group_name_H-M   'P 1'
#
loop_
_entity.id
_entity.type
_entity.pdbx_description
1 polymer ?
#
loop_
_entity_poly.entity_id
_entity_poly.type
_entity_poly.pdbx_seq_one_letter_code
_entity_poly.pdbx_strand_id
1 'polypeptide(L)'
;GSVLAVLLSIDCGSSTSHKDGFEITWTGDDEYIQTGESKSVGNTGNDAAMNTLRVFTSPTKNCYNIPGEQGTKILLRASFYYGNYDSKSTPPTFDLLFDGNFWDTINTTPDTVIYREVTYIPKSKNISLCLGQKYTNQFPIISTIEVRSLGSNIYSLKDISEYPLLLSQRTDYTWGSADKVVRSTNDEYDRIWTRFSWSAVREKGWEDLTSNTSTIDVSKASDNPPELLLSYGVQTANTSTNLVLDVSTLSSTKVAVYINMYFTEVWDPAYLNSSERRSFDIYLDNQIIAKDFSPVFAVAAEISKINVSASSASNFYLAATSNSTLPPLIMGAELFVVGTALANGTNTQDVSGLASLQQGFSALLEWSGDPCLPAEYPWEWVKCTSNSTPRVTSLLLGSYKLSGKLPDFSSLDAIQSM
;
A
#
# COMPACT_ATOMS: atom_id res chain seq x y z
N GLY A 1 -6.60 23.90 -12.82
CA GLY A 1 -7.90 23.39 -12.34
C GLY A 1 -7.59 22.43 -11.24
N SER A 2 -8.25 22.56 -10.08
CA SER A 2 -8.04 21.66 -8.95
C SER A 2 -8.42 20.24 -9.36
N VAL A 3 -7.44 19.34 -9.39
CA VAL A 3 -7.69 17.91 -9.43
C VAL A 3 -8.51 17.60 -8.19
N LEU A 4 -9.72 17.07 -8.37
CA LEU A 4 -10.52 16.57 -7.25
C LEU A 4 -9.69 15.47 -6.59
N ALA A 5 -9.14 15.74 -5.41
CA ALA A 5 -8.47 14.71 -4.64
C ALA A 5 -9.47 13.58 -4.40
N VAL A 6 -9.24 12.41 -5.01
CA VAL A 6 -10.01 11.21 -4.67
C VAL A 6 -9.55 10.80 -3.28
N LEU A 7 -10.35 11.19 -2.30
CA LEU A 7 -10.28 10.72 -0.92
C LEU A 7 -11.51 9.84 -0.70
N LEU A 8 -11.32 8.52 -0.80
CA LEU A 8 -12.39 7.55 -0.60
C LEU A 8 -11.97 6.52 0.44
N SER A 9 -12.82 6.30 1.43
CA SER A 9 -12.65 5.31 2.49
C SER A 9 -13.93 4.47 2.57
N ILE A 10 -13.80 3.17 2.34
CA ILE A 10 -14.91 2.21 2.22
C ILE A 10 -14.85 1.25 3.41
N ASP A 11 -15.93 1.20 4.18
CA ASP A 11 -16.17 0.25 5.28
C ASP A 11 -16.91 -0.98 4.72
N CYS A 12 -16.17 -2.07 4.55
CA CYS A 12 -16.62 -3.24 3.81
C CYS A 12 -17.57 -4.10 4.64
N GLY A 13 -18.80 -4.30 4.15
CA GLY A 13 -19.85 -4.95 4.92
C GLY A 13 -20.74 -3.97 5.68
N SER A 14 -20.48 -2.67 5.62
CA SER A 14 -21.39 -1.64 6.10
C SER A 14 -22.25 -1.08 4.98
N SER A 15 -23.48 -0.69 5.31
CA SER A 15 -24.38 0.07 4.43
C SER A 15 -24.53 1.54 4.87
N THR A 16 -23.82 1.96 5.91
CA THR A 16 -23.95 3.29 6.50
C THR A 16 -22.62 4.04 6.47
N SER A 17 -22.71 5.37 6.38
CA SER A 17 -21.53 6.23 6.49
C SER A 17 -21.31 6.68 7.93
N HIS A 18 -20.06 6.82 8.32
CA HIS A 18 -19.66 7.29 9.64
C HIS A 18 -18.33 8.04 9.58
N LYS A 19 -17.92 8.66 10.69
CA LYS A 19 -16.59 9.24 10.86
C LYS A 19 -15.87 8.55 12.00
N ASP A 20 -14.57 8.36 11.83
CA ASP A 20 -13.70 7.83 12.89
C ASP A 20 -13.03 8.94 13.71
N GLY A 21 -12.19 8.53 14.68
CA GLY A 21 -11.43 9.45 15.52
C GLY A 21 -10.31 10.23 14.79
N PHE A 22 -10.03 9.91 13.53
CA PHE A 22 -9.09 10.62 12.67
C PHE A 22 -9.79 11.57 11.69
N GLU A 23 -11.09 11.82 11.87
CA GLU A 23 -11.95 12.62 10.99
C GLU A 23 -12.09 12.04 9.57
N ILE A 24 -11.73 10.77 9.36
CA ILE A 24 -11.92 10.09 8.07
C ILE A 24 -13.39 9.73 7.94
N THR A 25 -13.98 10.12 6.80
CA THR A 25 -15.36 9.75 6.47
C THR A 25 -15.35 8.41 5.76
N TRP A 26 -15.94 7.41 6.41
CA TRP A 26 -16.13 6.06 5.90
C TRP A 26 -17.51 5.95 5.26
N THR A 27 -17.58 5.36 4.07
CA THR A 27 -18.84 5.04 3.39
C THR A 27 -19.03 3.53 3.27
N GLY A 28 -20.28 3.10 3.21
CA GLY A 28 -20.62 1.68 3.02
C GLY A 28 -20.22 1.19 1.63
N ASP A 29 -20.12 -0.13 1.46
CA ASP A 29 -19.50 -0.72 0.28
C ASP A 29 -20.47 -1.16 -0.83
N ASP A 30 -21.77 -0.95 -0.62
CA ASP A 30 -22.86 -1.39 -1.51
C ASP A 30 -22.79 -0.81 -2.94
N GLU A 31 -22.21 0.38 -3.13
CA GLU A 31 -22.05 0.99 -4.47
C GLU A 31 -20.87 0.40 -5.26
N TYR A 32 -19.92 -0.24 -4.59
CA TYR A 32 -18.66 -0.67 -5.17
C TYR A 32 -18.58 -2.18 -5.42
N ILE A 33 -19.45 -2.97 -4.78
CA ILE A 33 -19.55 -4.41 -4.96
C ILE A 33 -20.97 -4.92 -4.74
N GLN A 34 -21.36 -5.96 -5.51
CA GLN A 34 -22.70 -6.57 -5.42
C GLN A 34 -22.68 -8.01 -4.88
N THR A 35 -21.49 -8.61 -4.75
CA THR A 35 -21.32 -9.99 -4.26
C THR A 35 -20.85 -10.02 -2.81
N GLY A 36 -20.81 -11.22 -2.23
CA GLY A 36 -20.34 -11.43 -0.86
C GLY A 36 -21.38 -11.11 0.22
N GLU A 37 -21.07 -11.53 1.44
CA GLU A 37 -21.93 -11.36 2.62
C GLU A 37 -21.29 -10.40 3.61
N SER A 38 -22.07 -9.46 4.13
CA SER A 38 -21.68 -8.64 5.28
C SER A 38 -21.67 -9.48 6.56
N LYS A 39 -20.64 -9.29 7.39
CA LYS A 39 -20.50 -9.87 8.72
C LYS A 39 -20.06 -8.80 9.71
N SER A 40 -20.62 -8.86 10.91
CA SER A 40 -20.14 -8.06 12.04
C SER A 40 -18.99 -8.77 12.73
N VAL A 41 -18.06 -7.98 13.23
CA VAL A 41 -16.91 -8.41 14.01
C VAL A 41 -17.05 -7.84 15.42
N GLY A 42 -16.45 -8.52 16.41
CA GLY A 42 -16.42 -8.01 17.79
C GLY A 42 -15.81 -6.60 17.84
N ASN A 43 -16.38 -5.73 18.68
CA ASN A 43 -16.00 -4.32 18.76
C ASN A 43 -14.49 -4.16 19.08
N THR A 44 -13.73 -3.60 18.14
CA THR A 44 -12.29 -3.33 18.25
C THR A 44 -11.96 -2.09 19.09
N GLY A 45 -12.98 -1.38 19.57
CA GLY A 45 -12.84 -0.11 20.28
C GLY A 45 -12.82 1.06 19.31
N ASN A 46 -11.62 1.59 19.03
CA ASN A 46 -11.44 2.90 18.39
C ASN A 46 -11.51 2.88 16.85
N ASP A 47 -11.51 1.71 16.21
CA ASP A 47 -11.52 1.59 14.75
C ASP A 47 -12.85 0.97 14.29
N ALA A 48 -13.88 1.80 14.22
CA ALA A 48 -15.23 1.38 13.87
C ALA A 48 -15.31 0.71 12.49
N ALA A 49 -14.42 1.09 11.56
CA ALA A 49 -14.34 0.50 10.23
C ALA A 49 -13.78 -0.94 10.23
N MET A 50 -13.24 -1.43 11.35
CA MET A 50 -12.86 -2.84 11.54
C MET A 50 -13.98 -3.68 12.18
N ASN A 51 -15.10 -3.07 12.57
CA ASN A 51 -16.21 -3.80 13.20
C ASN A 51 -17.12 -4.50 12.19
N THR A 52 -16.90 -4.30 10.89
CA THR A 52 -17.54 -5.06 9.83
C THR A 52 -16.51 -5.62 8.86
N LEU A 53 -16.90 -6.69 8.17
CA LEU A 53 -16.16 -7.22 7.04
C LEU A 53 -17.14 -7.78 6.00
N ARG A 54 -16.68 -7.87 4.76
CA ARG A 54 -17.36 -8.64 3.72
C ARG A 54 -16.60 -9.94 3.46
N VAL A 55 -17.33 -11.06 3.36
CA VAL A 55 -16.79 -12.38 3.03
C VAL A 55 -17.31 -12.86 1.67
N PHE A 56 -16.44 -13.49 0.89
CA PHE A 56 -16.78 -13.98 -0.44
C PHE A 56 -16.69 -15.51 -0.53
N THR A 57 -17.83 -16.16 -0.76
CA THR A 57 -17.93 -17.62 -0.93
C THR A 57 -18.00 -18.04 -2.41
N SER A 58 -18.38 -17.11 -3.28
CA SER A 58 -18.49 -17.26 -4.73
C SER A 58 -18.58 -15.87 -5.37
N PRO A 59 -18.11 -15.69 -6.63
CA PRO A 59 -17.22 -16.60 -7.38
C PRO A 59 -15.81 -16.69 -6.76
N THR A 60 -14.90 -17.43 -7.39
CA THR A 60 -13.49 -17.56 -6.94
C THR A 60 -12.68 -16.26 -7.02
N LYS A 61 -13.10 -15.27 -7.80
CA LYS A 61 -12.54 -13.91 -7.83
C LYS A 61 -13.63 -12.86 -7.70
N ASN A 62 -13.54 -12.02 -6.67
CA ASN A 62 -14.51 -10.94 -6.42
C ASN A 62 -13.81 -9.61 -6.48
N CYS A 63 -14.33 -8.67 -7.27
CA CYS A 63 -13.69 -7.37 -7.48
C CYS A 63 -14.60 -6.21 -7.11
N TYR A 64 -14.08 -5.32 -6.27
CA TYR A 64 -14.61 -3.98 -6.08
C TYR A 64 -14.30 -3.14 -7.31
N ASN A 65 -15.29 -2.38 -7.77
CA ASN A 65 -15.14 -1.43 -8.86
C ASN A 65 -15.20 -0.01 -8.30
N ILE A 66 -14.04 0.61 -8.13
CA ILE A 66 -13.88 1.86 -7.41
C ILE A 66 -13.63 3.00 -8.41
N PRO A 67 -14.35 4.13 -8.32
CA PRO A 67 -14.07 5.29 -9.15
C PRO A 67 -12.63 5.79 -8.96
N GLY A 68 -11.93 6.07 -10.06
CA GLY A 68 -10.58 6.61 -10.05
C GLY A 68 -10.37 7.66 -11.15
N GLU A 69 -9.12 8.06 -11.32
CA GLU A 69 -8.71 8.95 -12.40
C GLU A 69 -7.49 8.34 -13.11
N GLN A 70 -7.65 8.08 -14.41
CA GLN A 70 -6.59 7.51 -15.23
C GLN A 70 -5.38 8.45 -15.25
N GLY A 71 -4.19 7.91 -14.99
CA GLY A 71 -2.96 8.69 -15.01
C GLY A 71 -2.66 9.47 -13.72
N THR A 72 -3.60 9.53 -12.78
CA THR A 72 -3.36 10.12 -11.45
C THR A 72 -2.67 9.10 -10.56
N LYS A 73 -1.54 9.48 -9.95
CA LYS A 73 -0.82 8.62 -9.01
C LYS A 73 -1.68 8.44 -7.75
N ILE A 74 -1.87 7.20 -7.32
CA ILE A 74 -2.68 6.88 -6.15
C ILE A 74 -1.93 6.02 -5.17
N LEU A 75 -2.33 6.12 -3.91
CA LEU A 75 -2.13 5.13 -2.87
C LEU A 75 -3.45 4.36 -2.71
N LEU A 76 -3.40 3.04 -2.90
CA LEU A 76 -4.48 2.11 -2.62
C LEU A 76 -4.12 1.28 -1.40
N ARG A 77 -5.00 1.25 -0.40
CA ARG A 77 -4.81 0.48 0.83
C ARG A 77 -6.01 -0.43 1.08
N ALA A 78 -5.73 -1.67 1.48
CA ALA A 78 -6.75 -2.62 1.90
C ALA A 78 -6.38 -3.19 3.27
N SER A 79 -7.36 -3.24 4.18
CA SER A 79 -7.17 -3.76 5.53
C SER A 79 -8.06 -4.95 5.81
N PHE A 80 -7.55 -5.84 6.66
CA PHE A 80 -8.11 -7.14 6.95
C PHE A 80 -8.09 -7.37 8.45
N TYR A 81 -9.29 -7.58 9.01
CA TYR A 81 -9.45 -8.03 10.38
C TYR A 81 -10.48 -9.17 10.40
N TYR A 82 -10.03 -10.38 10.74
CA TYR A 82 -10.91 -11.53 10.81
C TYR A 82 -11.79 -11.50 12.06
N GLY A 83 -11.21 -11.11 13.21
CA GLY A 83 -11.88 -10.95 14.51
C GLY A 83 -12.80 -12.10 14.91
N ASN A 84 -12.49 -13.30 14.43
CA ASN A 84 -13.22 -14.53 14.66
C ASN A 84 -14.73 -14.45 14.37
N TYR A 85 -15.13 -13.72 13.32
CA TYR A 85 -16.53 -13.47 12.99
C TYR A 85 -17.40 -14.74 12.83
N ASP A 86 -16.79 -15.87 12.47
CA ASP A 86 -17.46 -17.16 12.27
C ASP A 86 -17.19 -18.18 13.39
N SER A 87 -16.54 -17.77 14.48
CA SER A 87 -16.23 -18.60 15.66
C SER A 87 -15.34 -19.82 15.38
N LYS A 88 -14.57 -19.85 14.29
CA LYS A 88 -13.65 -20.97 13.95
C LYS A 88 -12.20 -20.75 14.35
N SER A 89 -11.83 -19.53 14.74
CA SER A 89 -10.48 -19.11 15.09
C SER A 89 -9.42 -19.46 14.03
N THR A 90 -9.86 -19.61 12.78
CA THR A 90 -9.01 -20.08 11.67
C THR A 90 -9.23 -19.16 10.48
N PRO A 91 -8.51 -18.03 10.41
CA PRO A 91 -8.63 -17.08 9.32
C PRO A 91 -8.23 -17.72 7.97
N PRO A 92 -8.86 -17.31 6.87
CA PRO A 92 -8.58 -17.82 5.53
C PRO A 92 -7.27 -17.24 4.97
N THR A 93 -6.59 -17.99 4.11
CA THR A 93 -5.52 -17.52 3.24
C THR A 93 -6.04 -17.33 1.82
N PHE A 94 -5.81 -16.16 1.25
CA PHE A 94 -6.31 -15.78 -0.08
C PHE A 94 -5.37 -14.76 -0.74
N ASP A 95 -5.54 -14.54 -2.03
CA ASP A 95 -4.70 -13.61 -2.78
C ASP A 95 -5.42 -12.27 -2.99
N LEU A 96 -4.69 -11.17 -2.78
CA LEU A 96 -5.14 -9.80 -3.03
C LEU A 96 -4.60 -9.36 -4.38
N LEU A 97 -5.43 -8.67 -5.16
CA LEU A 97 -5.17 -8.28 -6.53
C LEU A 97 -5.60 -6.83 -6.76
N PHE A 98 -4.95 -6.13 -7.69
CA PHE A 98 -5.40 -4.81 -8.15
C PHE A 98 -5.19 -4.64 -9.66
N ASP A 99 -6.17 -4.09 -10.39
CA ASP A 99 -6.10 -3.81 -11.83
C ASP A 99 -5.53 -4.95 -12.69
N GLY A 100 -5.90 -6.20 -12.36
CA GLY A 100 -5.40 -7.41 -13.05
C GLY A 100 -4.00 -7.86 -12.65
N ASN A 101 -3.40 -7.26 -11.62
CA ASN A 101 -2.09 -7.60 -11.08
C ASN A 101 -2.24 -8.41 -9.78
N PHE A 102 -1.32 -9.35 -9.56
CA PHE A 102 -1.13 -9.92 -8.24
C PHE A 102 -0.52 -8.87 -7.30
N TRP A 103 -1.08 -8.74 -6.09
CA TRP A 103 -0.59 -7.83 -5.06
C TRP A 103 0.18 -8.57 -3.99
N ASP A 104 -0.50 -9.43 -3.23
CA ASP A 104 0.08 -10.20 -2.13
C ASP A 104 -0.83 -11.38 -1.73
N THR A 105 -0.29 -12.34 -0.98
CA THR A 105 -1.08 -13.36 -0.29
C THR A 105 -1.39 -12.89 1.13
N ILE A 106 -2.68 -12.75 1.43
CA ILE A 106 -3.16 -12.39 2.76
C ILE A 106 -3.15 -13.65 3.63
N ASN A 107 -2.39 -13.57 4.72
CA ASN A 107 -2.33 -14.56 5.78
C ASN A 107 -2.26 -13.81 7.11
N THR A 108 -3.25 -14.03 7.98
CA THR A 108 -3.40 -13.30 9.24
C THR A 108 -3.71 -14.24 10.40
N THR A 109 -3.78 -13.70 11.61
CA THR A 109 -4.27 -14.42 12.81
C THR A 109 -5.65 -13.89 13.20
N PRO A 110 -6.36 -14.54 14.14
CA PRO A 110 -7.71 -14.13 14.46
C PRO A 110 -7.86 -12.69 14.96
N ASP A 111 -6.87 -12.19 15.70
CA ASP A 111 -6.97 -10.94 16.45
C ASP A 111 -6.03 -9.84 15.91
N THR A 112 -5.43 -10.04 14.73
CA THR A 112 -4.50 -9.07 14.13
C THR A 112 -5.15 -8.35 12.96
N VAL A 113 -5.11 -7.01 13.01
CA VAL A 113 -5.38 -6.16 11.85
C VAL A 113 -4.11 -6.11 11.01
N ILE A 114 -4.22 -6.46 9.73
CA ILE A 114 -3.15 -6.24 8.76
C ILE A 114 -3.66 -5.39 7.62
N TYR A 115 -2.79 -4.58 7.03
CA TYR A 115 -3.10 -3.87 5.80
C TYR A 115 -2.03 -4.10 4.74
N ARG A 116 -2.39 -3.83 3.50
CA ARG A 116 -1.48 -3.72 2.36
C ARG A 116 -1.68 -2.39 1.70
N GLU A 117 -0.58 -1.79 1.27
CA GLU A 117 -0.57 -0.53 0.55
C GLU A 117 0.25 -0.66 -0.73
N VAL A 118 -0.30 -0.14 -1.83
CA VAL A 118 0.36 -0.05 -3.12
C VAL A 118 0.23 1.37 -3.66
N THR A 119 1.33 1.91 -4.15
CA THR A 119 1.35 3.17 -4.89
C THR A 119 1.63 2.90 -6.37
N TYR A 120 0.75 3.36 -7.24
CA TYR A 120 0.87 3.17 -8.69
C TYR A 120 0.05 4.20 -9.47
N ILE A 121 0.17 4.16 -10.80
CA ILE A 121 -0.62 4.98 -11.71
C ILE A 121 -1.63 4.06 -12.43
N PRO A 122 -2.94 4.18 -12.17
CA PRO A 122 -3.96 3.39 -12.84
C PRO A 122 -3.98 3.65 -14.34
N LYS A 123 -4.10 2.57 -15.12
CA LYS A 123 -4.25 2.62 -16.58
C LYS A 123 -5.70 2.79 -17.03
N SER A 124 -6.66 2.66 -16.11
CA SER A 124 -8.10 2.81 -16.34
C SER A 124 -8.68 3.94 -15.49
N LYS A 125 -9.92 4.35 -15.79
CA LYS A 125 -10.69 5.31 -14.98
C LYS A 125 -11.30 4.69 -13.73
N ASN A 126 -11.35 3.37 -13.66
CA ASN A 126 -11.79 2.66 -12.47
C ASN A 126 -10.63 1.85 -11.93
N ILE A 127 -10.55 1.77 -10.61
CA ILE A 127 -9.65 0.93 -9.86
C ILE A 127 -10.39 -0.36 -9.54
N SER A 128 -9.83 -1.48 -9.93
CA SER A 128 -10.32 -2.80 -9.59
C SER A 128 -9.50 -3.34 -8.43
N LEU A 129 -10.10 -3.57 -7.25
CA LEU A 129 -9.47 -4.33 -6.16
C LEU A 129 -10.15 -5.68 -6.06
N CYS A 130 -9.40 -6.77 -6.25
CA CYS A 130 -9.98 -8.11 -6.23
C CYS A 130 -9.39 -9.01 -5.16
N LEU A 131 -10.21 -9.98 -4.76
CA LEU A 131 -9.87 -11.02 -3.80
C LEU A 131 -10.03 -12.37 -4.50
N GLY A 132 -8.93 -13.11 -4.62
CA GLY A 132 -8.84 -14.42 -5.24
C GLY A 132 -8.82 -15.54 -4.20
N GLN A 133 -9.77 -16.47 -4.29
CA GLN A 133 -9.80 -17.66 -3.46
C GLN A 133 -8.64 -18.60 -3.83
N LYS A 134 -7.57 -18.60 -3.01
CA LYS A 134 -6.37 -19.41 -3.25
C LYS A 134 -6.59 -20.90 -2.99
N TYR A 135 -7.32 -21.24 -1.93
CA TYR A 135 -7.59 -22.61 -1.53
C TYR A 135 -9.08 -22.87 -1.36
N THR A 136 -9.53 -24.08 -1.71
CA THR A 136 -10.92 -24.51 -1.51
C THR A 136 -11.34 -24.33 -0.05
N ASN A 137 -12.54 -23.78 0.16
CA ASN A 137 -13.11 -23.48 1.49
C ASN A 137 -12.33 -22.47 2.33
N GLN A 138 -11.36 -21.74 1.75
CA GLN A 138 -10.76 -20.55 2.38
C GLN A 138 -11.34 -19.31 1.70
N PHE A 139 -12.35 -18.72 2.33
CA PHE A 139 -13.15 -17.65 1.74
C PHE A 139 -12.50 -16.28 1.97
N PRO A 140 -12.19 -15.49 0.93
CA PRO A 140 -11.58 -14.18 1.12
C PRO A 140 -12.47 -13.25 1.97
N ILE A 141 -11.81 -12.41 2.77
CA ILE A 141 -12.45 -11.36 3.56
C ILE A 141 -11.79 -10.01 3.28
N ILE A 142 -12.51 -8.91 3.52
CA ILE A 142 -11.95 -7.56 3.54
C ILE A 142 -12.74 -6.68 4.50
N SER A 143 -12.03 -5.83 5.24
CA SER A 143 -12.64 -4.92 6.22
C SER A 143 -12.70 -3.51 5.68
N THR A 144 -11.63 -3.01 5.05
CA THR A 144 -11.62 -1.65 4.50
C THR A 144 -10.85 -1.51 3.20
N ILE A 145 -11.25 -0.51 2.42
CA ILE A 145 -10.51 -0.04 1.23
C ILE A 145 -10.36 1.47 1.31
N GLU A 146 -9.16 1.97 1.03
CA GLU A 146 -8.87 3.40 0.99
C GLU A 146 -8.14 3.74 -0.30
N VAL A 147 -8.57 4.84 -0.93
CA VAL A 147 -7.91 5.41 -2.10
C VAL A 147 -7.54 6.86 -1.78
N ARG A 148 -6.27 7.21 -2.03
CA ARG A 148 -5.73 8.56 -1.88
C ARG A 148 -5.05 8.97 -3.18
N SER A 149 -5.45 10.10 -3.74
CA SER A 149 -4.68 10.74 -4.82
C SER A 149 -3.38 11.33 -4.25
N LEU A 150 -2.27 11.11 -4.95
CA LEU A 150 -0.97 11.65 -4.58
C LEU A 150 -0.56 12.78 -5.53
N GLY A 151 0.25 13.70 -5.03
CA GLY A 151 0.90 14.70 -5.88
C GLY A 151 1.78 14.02 -6.93
N SER A 152 1.81 14.57 -8.15
CA SER A 152 2.62 14.00 -9.24
C SER A 152 4.12 13.88 -8.89
N ASN A 153 4.59 14.78 -8.01
CA ASN A 153 5.95 14.84 -7.49
C ASN A 153 6.26 13.77 -6.42
N ILE A 154 5.26 13.23 -5.73
CA ILE A 154 5.45 12.27 -4.63
C ILE A 154 5.88 10.93 -5.20
N TYR A 155 7.01 10.38 -4.79
CA TYR A 155 7.67 9.22 -5.40
C TYR A 155 7.86 9.44 -6.91
N SER A 156 8.54 10.54 -7.27
CA SER A 156 8.89 10.87 -8.67
C SER A 156 9.94 9.91 -9.22
N LEU A 157 9.52 8.69 -9.50
CA LEU A 157 10.32 7.66 -10.11
C LEU A 157 9.96 7.58 -11.59
N LYS A 158 10.97 7.52 -12.46
CA LYS A 158 10.78 7.46 -13.91
C LYS A 158 9.89 6.28 -14.35
N ASP A 159 9.93 5.20 -13.57
CA ASP A 159 9.31 3.92 -13.94
C ASP A 159 8.03 3.60 -13.14
N ILE A 160 7.53 4.49 -12.26
CA ILE A 160 6.30 4.21 -11.46
C ILE A 160 5.02 4.09 -12.31
N SER A 161 5.07 4.61 -13.54
CA SER A 161 4.01 4.39 -14.53
C SER A 161 3.95 2.95 -15.04
N GLU A 162 5.05 2.20 -14.89
CA GLU A 162 5.17 0.82 -15.33
C GLU A 162 5.24 -0.16 -14.16
N TYR A 163 5.82 0.22 -13.02
CA TYR A 163 6.02 -0.65 -11.87
C TYR A 163 5.41 -0.04 -10.59
N PRO A 164 4.58 -0.80 -9.85
CA PRO A 164 3.99 -0.32 -8.60
C PRO A 164 5.02 -0.33 -7.46
N LEU A 165 4.82 0.53 -6.47
CA LEU A 165 5.54 0.49 -5.18
C LEU A 165 4.67 -0.20 -4.14
N LEU A 166 5.06 -1.40 -3.72
CA LEU A 166 4.40 -2.18 -2.68
C LEU A 166 5.01 -1.78 -1.34
N LEU A 167 4.23 -1.19 -0.43
CA LEU A 167 4.75 -0.79 0.87
C LEU A 167 5.16 -2.03 1.68
N SER A 168 6.42 -2.05 2.12
CA SER A 168 6.92 -3.05 3.06
C SER A 168 6.82 -2.53 4.49
N GLN A 169 7.24 -1.29 4.73
CA GLN A 169 7.06 -0.60 6.00
C GLN A 169 7.19 0.92 5.84
N ARG A 170 6.49 1.65 6.71
CA ARG A 170 6.61 3.10 6.89
C ARG A 170 6.79 3.38 8.37
N THR A 171 7.99 3.82 8.73
CA THR A 171 8.46 3.85 10.11
C THR A 171 8.61 5.28 10.60
N ASP A 172 7.96 5.52 11.73
CA ASP A 172 8.11 6.72 12.55
C ASP A 172 9.11 6.42 13.68
N TYR A 173 10.25 7.12 13.68
CA TYR A 173 11.24 7.00 14.75
C TYR A 173 11.00 8.04 15.87
N THR A 174 9.84 8.70 15.90
CA THR A 174 9.46 9.65 16.95
C THR A 174 8.93 8.91 18.19
N TRP A 175 9.60 9.10 19.35
CA TRP A 175 9.10 8.60 20.64
C TRP A 175 8.71 9.73 21.61
N GLY A 176 9.26 10.93 21.44
CA GLY A 176 9.11 12.05 22.37
C GLY A 176 7.71 12.68 22.47
N SER A 177 6.71 12.22 21.70
CA SER A 177 5.30 12.59 21.90
C SER A 177 4.43 11.36 22.14
N ALA A 178 3.83 11.29 23.33
CA ALA A 178 2.74 10.36 23.59
C ALA A 178 1.57 10.62 22.62
N ASP A 179 0.91 9.56 22.19
CA ASP A 179 -0.44 9.52 21.60
C ASP A 179 -0.67 10.04 20.16
N LYS A 180 0.36 10.45 19.41
CA LYS A 180 0.14 10.97 18.04
C LYS A 180 0.44 9.94 16.96
N VAL A 181 -0.57 9.32 16.38
CA VAL A 181 -0.41 8.58 15.12
C VAL A 181 -0.31 9.60 14.00
N VAL A 182 0.79 9.62 13.24
CA VAL A 182 0.93 10.54 12.11
C VAL A 182 0.15 9.96 10.92
N ARG A 183 -1.03 10.54 10.69
CA ARG A 183 -2.01 10.15 9.67
C ARG A 183 -3.04 11.26 9.44
N SER A 184 -3.84 11.21 8.35
CA SER A 184 -5.01 12.07 8.11
C SER A 184 -4.66 13.56 8.23
N THR A 185 -5.23 14.31 9.18
CA THR A 185 -4.96 15.74 9.37
C THR A 185 -3.48 16.08 9.61
N ASN A 186 -2.62 15.11 9.93
CA ASN A 186 -1.19 15.30 10.05
C ASN A 186 -0.38 14.91 8.79
N ASP A 187 -0.99 14.24 7.82
CA ASP A 187 -0.36 13.87 6.55
C ASP A 187 -1.34 14.06 5.39
N GLU A 188 -1.06 15.02 4.50
CA GLU A 188 -1.94 15.36 3.37
C GLU A 188 -2.31 14.16 2.49
N TYR A 189 -1.46 13.13 2.45
CA TYR A 189 -1.67 11.91 1.66
C TYR A 189 -2.22 10.73 2.48
N ASP A 190 -2.53 10.95 3.76
CA ASP A 190 -3.07 9.95 4.68
C ASP A 190 -2.22 8.66 4.73
N ARG A 191 -0.89 8.81 4.68
CA ARG A 191 0.03 7.71 4.92
C ARG A 191 -0.03 7.33 6.41
N ILE A 192 0.02 6.03 6.68
CA ILE A 192 0.10 5.51 8.05
C ILE A 192 1.56 5.39 8.43
N TRP A 193 2.02 6.24 9.34
CA TRP A 193 3.35 6.12 9.93
C TRP A 193 3.30 5.29 11.20
N THR A 194 4.02 4.16 11.19
CA THR A 194 4.02 3.21 12.31
C THR A 194 5.22 3.46 13.19
N ARG A 195 4.98 3.73 14.48
CA ARG A 195 6.07 3.94 15.44
C ARG A 195 6.99 2.72 15.52
N PHE A 196 8.29 2.97 15.51
CA PHE A 196 9.28 1.95 15.77
C PHE A 196 9.21 1.48 17.22
N SER A 197 9.47 0.18 17.46
CA SER A 197 9.31 -0.40 18.79
C SER A 197 10.28 0.23 19.80
N TRP A 198 9.75 0.74 20.92
CA TRP A 198 10.56 1.30 22.00
C TRP A 198 11.53 0.29 22.61
N SER A 199 11.13 -0.98 22.74
CA SER A 199 12.04 -2.02 23.22
C SER A 199 13.21 -2.19 22.25
N ALA A 200 12.94 -2.13 20.95
CA ALA A 200 13.97 -2.22 19.91
C ALA A 200 14.90 -0.99 19.90
N VAL A 201 14.39 0.23 20.13
CA VAL A 201 15.20 1.44 20.31
C VAL A 201 16.21 1.24 21.45
N ARG A 202 15.74 0.77 22.61
CA ARG A 202 16.59 0.52 23.79
C ARG A 202 17.60 -0.61 23.57
N GLU A 203 17.16 -1.71 22.95
CA GLU A 203 18.04 -2.84 22.61
C GLU A 203 19.17 -2.42 21.66
N LYS A 204 18.87 -1.48 20.74
CA LYS A 204 19.85 -0.89 19.82
C LYS A 204 20.72 0.20 20.47
N GLY A 205 20.44 0.61 21.71
CA GLY A 205 21.16 1.69 22.40
C GLY A 205 20.99 3.05 21.71
N TRP A 206 19.82 3.27 21.09
CA TRP A 206 19.47 4.54 20.48
C TRP A 206 18.93 5.52 21.52
N GLU A 207 19.14 6.81 21.28
CA GLU A 207 18.71 7.91 22.12
C GLU A 207 17.66 8.76 21.40
N ASP A 208 16.63 9.18 22.12
CA ASP A 208 15.59 10.04 21.59
C ASP A 208 16.12 11.46 21.36
N LEU A 209 15.67 12.06 20.27
CA LEU A 209 15.89 13.45 19.93
C LEU A 209 14.57 14.20 19.85
N THR A 210 14.56 15.41 20.42
CA THR A 210 13.47 16.37 20.28
C THR A 210 14.02 17.62 19.63
N SER A 211 13.37 18.05 18.55
CA SER A 211 13.69 19.31 17.88
C SER A 211 13.48 20.48 18.84
N ASN A 212 14.44 21.40 18.90
CA ASN A 212 14.31 22.62 19.71
C ASN A 212 13.59 23.77 18.98
N THR A 213 13.09 23.52 17.75
CA THR A 213 12.24 24.43 17.00
C THR A 213 10.76 23.99 17.05
N SER A 214 9.85 24.96 16.97
CA SER A 214 8.42 24.70 16.83
C SER A 214 7.98 24.42 15.40
N THR A 215 8.84 24.70 14.42
CA THR A 215 8.51 24.57 12.98
C THR A 215 9.68 24.02 12.17
N ILE A 216 9.39 23.18 11.19
CA ILE A 216 10.36 22.55 10.27
C ILE A 216 9.91 22.80 8.83
N ASP A 217 10.81 23.35 8.01
CA ASP A 217 10.55 23.58 6.59
C ASP A 217 10.57 22.26 5.81
N VAL A 218 9.37 21.77 5.45
CA VAL A 218 9.19 20.56 4.64
C VAL A 218 9.22 20.80 3.14
N SER A 219 9.28 22.06 2.68
CA SER A 219 9.12 22.42 1.26
C SER A 219 10.22 21.89 0.34
N LYS A 220 11.35 21.45 0.90
CA LYS A 220 12.50 20.90 0.16
C LYS A 220 12.45 19.38 0.02
N ALA A 221 11.61 18.70 0.80
CA ALA A 221 11.40 17.26 0.67
C ALA A 221 10.36 17.02 -0.44
N SER A 222 10.73 16.23 -1.43
CA SER A 222 9.93 15.97 -2.63
C SER A 222 8.67 15.19 -2.32
N ASP A 223 8.74 14.28 -1.35
CA ASP A 223 7.67 13.38 -0.91
C ASP A 223 6.81 13.97 0.21
N ASN A 224 6.99 15.28 0.50
CA ASN A 224 6.19 16.09 1.44
C ASN A 224 5.89 15.34 2.75
N PRO A 225 6.92 14.96 3.54
CA PRO A 225 6.73 14.28 4.80
C PRO A 225 5.94 15.17 5.78
N PRO A 226 5.16 14.57 6.69
CA PRO A 226 4.53 15.31 7.78
C PRO A 226 5.56 16.10 8.60
N GLU A 227 5.29 17.37 8.87
CA GLU A 227 6.14 18.17 9.77
C GLU A 227 6.25 17.51 11.16
N LEU A 228 5.14 16.94 11.64
CA LEU A 228 5.08 16.24 12.93
C LEU A 228 6.03 15.03 13.00
N LEU A 229 6.27 14.35 11.88
CA LEU A 229 7.23 13.23 11.79
C LEU A 229 8.67 13.70 12.03
N LEU A 230 8.98 14.97 11.69
CA LEU A 230 10.33 15.52 11.78
C LEU A 230 10.62 16.17 13.14
N SER A 231 9.60 16.37 13.98
CA SER A 231 9.74 17.02 15.29
C SER A 231 10.52 16.18 16.31
N TYR A 232 10.61 14.87 16.11
CA TYR A 232 11.39 13.97 16.95
C TYR A 232 12.08 12.90 16.10
N GLY A 233 13.13 12.31 16.62
CA GLY A 233 13.80 11.19 15.97
C GLY A 233 14.66 10.41 16.94
N VAL A 234 15.56 9.61 16.40
CA VAL A 234 16.55 8.85 17.18
C VAL A 234 17.96 9.09 16.66
N GLN A 235 18.94 8.96 17.54
CA GLN A 235 20.36 8.91 17.19
C GLN A 235 21.05 7.73 17.88
N THR A 236 22.26 7.40 17.45
CA THR A 236 23.12 6.50 18.24
C THR A 236 23.77 7.23 19.40
N ALA A 237 24.18 6.50 20.44
CA ALA A 237 24.83 7.09 21.61
C ALA A 237 26.16 7.80 21.32
N ASN A 238 26.84 7.48 20.20
CA ASN A 238 28.10 8.11 19.81
C ASN A 238 28.41 7.90 18.32
N THR A 239 29.44 8.61 17.83
CA THR A 239 29.89 8.56 16.42
C THR A 239 30.53 7.23 16.01
N SER A 240 30.97 6.40 16.96
CA SER A 240 31.62 5.11 16.66
C SER A 240 30.63 3.97 16.41
N THR A 241 29.34 4.20 16.66
CA THR A 241 28.27 3.23 16.47
C THR A 241 27.41 3.60 15.27
N ASN A 242 27.16 2.62 14.39
CA ASN A 242 26.29 2.79 13.24
C ASN A 242 24.80 2.73 13.64
N LEU A 243 23.97 3.58 13.03
CA LEU A 243 22.53 3.52 13.15
C LEU A 243 22.00 2.49 12.15
N VAL A 244 21.59 1.30 12.62
CA VAL A 244 21.15 0.19 11.76
C VAL A 244 19.63 0.14 11.63
N LEU A 245 19.12 0.38 10.42
CA LEU A 245 17.69 0.32 10.12
C LEU A 245 17.21 -1.13 10.07
N ASP A 246 15.97 -1.36 10.53
CA ASP A 246 15.32 -2.65 10.42
C ASP A 246 14.75 -2.82 9.01
N VAL A 247 15.11 -3.92 8.33
CA VAL A 247 14.58 -4.30 7.00
C VAL A 247 14.03 -5.73 7.01
N SER A 248 13.72 -6.26 8.20
CA SER A 248 13.26 -7.64 8.40
C SER A 248 11.92 -7.95 7.75
N THR A 249 11.15 -6.91 7.39
CA THR A 249 9.88 -6.99 6.65
C THR A 249 10.05 -7.40 5.18
N LEU A 250 11.27 -7.38 4.65
CA LEU A 250 11.57 -7.87 3.30
C LEU A 250 11.58 -9.39 3.21
N SER A 251 11.52 -9.90 1.97
CA SER A 251 11.74 -11.32 1.70
C SER A 251 13.19 -11.74 2.02
N SER A 252 13.38 -13.02 2.35
CA SER A 252 14.72 -13.62 2.50
C SER A 252 15.50 -13.65 1.18
N THR A 253 14.82 -13.63 0.04
CA THR A 253 15.43 -13.45 -1.27
C THR A 253 15.53 -11.98 -1.62
N LYS A 254 16.62 -11.58 -2.27
CA LYS A 254 16.81 -10.19 -2.69
C LYS A 254 15.75 -9.76 -3.70
N VAL A 255 15.11 -8.63 -3.43
CA VAL A 255 14.14 -7.96 -4.28
C VAL A 255 14.61 -6.54 -4.59
N ALA A 256 14.09 -5.95 -5.66
CA ALA A 256 14.29 -4.54 -5.94
C ALA A 256 13.48 -3.71 -4.93
N VAL A 257 14.13 -2.76 -4.27
CA VAL A 257 13.50 -1.89 -3.28
C VAL A 257 13.69 -0.42 -3.61
N TYR A 258 12.72 0.38 -3.16
CA TYR A 258 12.81 1.83 -3.07
C TYR A 258 12.82 2.20 -1.59
N ILE A 259 13.84 2.95 -1.17
CA ILE A 259 14.01 3.39 0.22
C ILE A 259 13.98 4.91 0.22
N ASN A 260 13.18 5.48 1.11
CA ASN A 260 13.18 6.90 1.40
C ASN A 260 13.45 7.14 2.88
N MET A 261 14.24 8.16 3.21
CA MET A 261 14.62 8.49 4.58
C MET A 261 14.56 9.99 4.80
N TYR A 262 14.08 10.36 5.97
CA TYR A 262 13.79 11.74 6.32
C TYR A 262 14.65 12.20 7.50
N PHE A 263 15.27 13.37 7.31
CA PHE A 263 16.23 13.97 8.22
C PHE A 263 15.97 15.48 8.39
N THR A 264 16.51 16.05 9.46
CA THR A 264 16.57 17.48 9.82
C THR A 264 17.55 17.55 10.98
N GLU A 265 18.34 18.62 11.08
CA GLU A 265 19.10 18.84 12.31
C GLU A 265 18.14 19.40 13.36
N VAL A 266 18.25 18.92 14.59
CA VAL A 266 17.31 19.18 15.69
C VAL A 266 17.80 20.26 16.65
N TRP A 267 19.08 20.62 16.56
CA TRP A 267 19.69 21.65 17.39
C TRP A 267 20.01 22.89 16.58
N ASP A 268 19.42 24.01 17.01
CA ASP A 268 19.80 25.34 16.53
C ASP A 268 21.32 25.53 16.70
N PRO A 269 22.06 25.89 15.63
CA PRO A 269 23.49 26.15 15.67
C PRO A 269 23.92 27.15 16.77
N ALA A 270 23.02 28.02 17.23
CA ALA A 270 23.28 28.94 18.35
C ALA A 270 23.55 28.23 19.69
N TYR A 271 23.07 27.00 19.87
CA TYR A 271 23.33 26.18 21.07
C TYR A 271 24.44 25.14 20.86
N LEU A 272 24.96 25.02 19.63
CA LEU A 272 26.05 24.11 19.32
C LEU A 272 27.41 24.81 19.46
N ASN A 273 28.38 24.06 19.96
CA ASN A 273 29.77 24.49 19.93
C ASN A 273 30.24 24.62 18.47
N SER A 274 31.15 25.55 18.17
CA SER A 274 31.67 25.72 16.80
C SER A 274 32.36 24.48 16.20
N SER A 275 32.78 23.53 17.05
CA SER A 275 33.32 22.23 16.69
C SER A 275 32.26 21.16 16.47
N GLU A 276 31.02 21.38 16.94
CA GLU A 276 29.94 20.39 16.85
C GLU A 276 29.35 20.35 15.45
N ARG A 277 29.46 19.18 14.81
CA ARG A 277 28.98 18.95 13.45
C ARG A 277 28.46 17.52 13.33
N ARG A 278 27.36 17.37 12.59
CA ARG A 278 26.80 16.07 12.23
C ARG A 278 27.01 15.82 10.75
N SER A 279 27.72 14.74 10.42
CA SER A 279 27.93 14.30 9.05
C SER A 279 28.05 12.78 9.02
N PHE A 280 27.29 12.11 8.17
CA PHE A 280 27.29 10.66 8.09
C PHE A 280 27.10 10.16 6.65
N ASP A 281 27.61 8.96 6.41
CA ASP A 281 27.38 8.20 5.18
C ASP A 281 26.23 7.22 5.41
N ILE A 282 25.56 6.85 4.33
CA ILE A 282 24.46 5.87 4.33
C ILE A 282 24.84 4.69 3.46
N TYR A 283 24.67 3.48 3.98
CA TYR A 283 25.08 2.24 3.32
C TYR A 283 23.95 1.21 3.26
N LEU A 284 23.96 0.41 2.19
CA LEU A 284 23.23 -0.84 2.07
C LEU A 284 24.23 -1.93 1.63
N ASP A 285 24.42 -2.97 2.44
CA ASP A 285 25.37 -4.06 2.17
C ASP A 285 26.79 -3.54 1.80
N ASN A 286 27.25 -2.50 2.50
CA ASN A 286 28.51 -1.77 2.28
C ASN A 286 28.59 -0.99 0.95
N GLN A 287 27.51 -0.91 0.18
CA GLN A 287 27.41 0.02 -0.94
C GLN A 287 26.92 1.38 -0.45
N ILE A 288 27.59 2.44 -0.87
CA ILE A 288 27.25 3.79 -0.47
C ILE A 288 25.99 4.27 -1.20
N ILE A 289 24.99 4.69 -0.42
CA ILE A 289 23.73 5.26 -0.88
C ILE A 289 23.85 6.78 -0.95
N ALA A 290 24.35 7.38 0.14
CA ALA A 290 24.65 8.81 0.24
C ALA A 290 25.98 8.97 1.00
N LYS A 291 26.75 9.98 0.61
CA LYS A 291 28.08 10.25 1.14
C LYS A 291 28.15 11.65 1.73
N ASP A 292 28.86 11.79 2.84
CA ASP A 292 29.16 13.07 3.51
C ASP A 292 27.89 13.90 3.74
N PHE A 293 26.78 13.25 4.12
CA PHE A 293 25.50 13.93 4.30
C PHE A 293 25.46 14.64 5.65
N SER A 294 25.12 15.95 5.61
CA SER A 294 24.84 16.77 6.78
C SER A 294 23.42 17.32 6.71
N PRO A 295 22.53 16.99 7.66
CA PRO A 295 21.21 17.61 7.73
C PRO A 295 21.33 19.09 8.13
N VAL A 296 20.35 19.89 7.72
CA VAL A 296 20.27 21.33 8.02
C VAL A 296 19.25 21.54 9.13
N PHE A 297 19.53 22.50 10.02
CA PHE A 297 18.64 22.81 11.14
C PHE A 297 17.28 23.28 10.64
N ALA A 298 16.21 22.68 11.19
CA ALA A 298 14.81 23.02 10.91
C ALA A 298 14.43 22.93 9.42
N VAL A 299 15.12 22.11 8.63
CA VAL A 299 14.85 21.90 7.20
C VAL A 299 14.81 20.41 6.94
N ALA A 300 13.67 19.95 6.40
CA ALA A 300 13.52 18.58 5.98
C ALA A 300 14.49 18.25 4.84
N ALA A 301 15.27 17.21 5.05
CA ALA A 301 16.09 16.58 4.05
C ALA A 301 15.53 15.19 3.76
N GLU A 302 15.47 14.87 2.49
CA GLU A 302 15.00 13.59 1.97
C GLU A 302 16.14 12.92 1.23
N ILE A 303 16.45 11.67 1.59
CA ILE A 303 17.40 10.84 0.85
C ILE A 303 16.69 9.59 0.41
N SER A 304 16.55 9.46 -0.90
CA SER A 304 15.91 8.31 -1.51
C SER A 304 16.83 7.57 -2.48
N LYS A 305 16.62 6.26 -2.60
CA LYS A 305 17.31 5.41 -3.57
C LYS A 305 16.37 4.34 -4.09
N ILE A 306 16.28 4.26 -5.42
CA ILE A 306 15.44 3.29 -6.13
C ILE A 306 16.28 2.12 -6.67
N ASN A 307 15.62 0.98 -6.81
CA ASN A 307 16.06 -0.21 -7.53
C ASN A 307 17.38 -0.76 -6.98
N VAL A 308 17.54 -0.67 -5.66
CA VAL A 308 18.61 -1.36 -4.95
C VAL A 308 18.14 -2.76 -4.57
N SER A 309 19.08 -3.71 -4.55
CA SER A 309 18.77 -5.11 -4.31
C SER A 309 18.97 -5.45 -2.84
N ALA A 310 17.87 -5.67 -2.11
CA ALA A 310 17.86 -5.91 -0.66
C ALA A 310 17.00 -7.11 -0.27
N SER A 311 17.31 -7.71 0.87
CA SER A 311 16.55 -8.80 1.50
C SER A 311 16.44 -8.54 3.01
N SER A 312 15.70 -9.38 3.75
CA SER A 312 15.64 -9.29 5.21
C SER A 312 16.99 -9.52 5.90
N ALA A 313 17.99 -10.07 5.20
CA ALA A 313 19.35 -10.22 5.71
C ALA A 313 20.29 -9.06 5.32
N SER A 314 19.80 -8.08 4.54
CA SER A 314 20.62 -6.94 4.12
C SER A 314 20.89 -6.01 5.29
N ASN A 315 22.09 -5.43 5.32
CA ASN A 315 22.51 -4.51 6.36
C ASN A 315 22.40 -3.06 5.88
N PHE A 316 21.35 -2.37 6.31
CA PHE A 316 21.14 -0.95 6.04
C PHE A 316 21.58 -0.12 7.25
N TYR A 317 22.53 0.79 7.08
CA TYR A 317 23.04 1.57 8.20
C TYR A 317 23.57 2.96 7.84
N LEU A 318 23.58 3.84 8.84
CA LEU A 318 24.20 5.16 8.78
C LEU A 318 25.46 5.15 9.64
N ALA A 319 26.58 5.64 9.11
CA ALA A 319 27.86 5.67 9.81
C ALA A 319 28.39 7.10 9.87
N ALA A 320 28.79 7.55 11.06
CA ALA A 320 29.39 8.88 11.20
C ALA A 320 30.67 8.99 10.36
N THR A 321 30.82 10.10 9.66
CA THR A 321 32.08 10.43 8.97
C THR A 321 33.17 10.75 9.98
N SER A 322 34.44 10.66 9.57
CA SER A 322 35.61 10.92 10.43
C SER A 322 35.65 12.32 11.07
N ASN A 323 34.92 13.26 10.47
CA ASN A 323 34.81 14.67 10.79
C ASN A 323 33.53 15.00 11.57
N SER A 324 32.66 14.02 11.81
CA SER A 324 31.48 14.17 12.64
C SER A 324 31.84 14.10 14.12
N THR A 325 31.33 15.03 14.90
CA THR A 325 31.39 14.99 16.37
C THR A 325 30.05 14.59 16.98
N LEU A 326 28.98 14.71 16.21
CA LEU A 326 27.63 14.29 16.59
C LEU A 326 27.27 12.97 15.89
N PRO A 327 26.52 12.06 16.55
CA PRO A 327 26.16 10.76 15.98
C PRO A 327 25.22 10.88 14.76
N PRO A 328 25.04 9.84 13.93
CA PRO A 328 23.96 9.81 12.95
C PRO A 328 22.58 9.87 13.61
N LEU A 329 21.59 10.45 12.91
CA LEU A 329 20.19 10.52 13.35
C LEU A 329 19.23 10.12 12.23
N ILE A 330 17.98 9.81 12.57
CA ILE A 330 16.87 9.60 11.63
C ILE A 330 15.52 9.91 12.27
N MET A 331 14.59 10.43 11.48
CA MET A 331 13.24 10.82 11.95
C MET A 331 12.18 9.87 11.40
N GLY A 332 12.25 9.54 10.11
CA GLY A 332 11.33 8.61 9.48
C GLY A 332 11.97 7.89 8.29
N ALA A 333 11.42 6.74 7.95
CA ALA A 333 11.82 6.01 6.75
C ALA A 333 10.63 5.30 6.10
N GLU A 334 10.72 5.11 4.79
CA GLU A 334 9.79 4.33 3.99
C GLU A 334 10.58 3.30 3.19
N LEU A 335 10.09 2.07 3.19
CA LEU A 335 10.66 0.95 2.45
C LEU A 335 9.56 0.33 1.60
N PHE A 336 9.79 0.30 0.30
CA PHE A 336 8.90 -0.29 -0.68
C PHE A 336 9.63 -1.40 -1.44
N VAL A 337 8.89 -2.45 -1.78
CA VAL A 337 9.28 -3.40 -2.82
C VAL A 337 8.80 -2.86 -4.16
N VAL A 338 9.68 -2.82 -5.15
CA VAL A 338 9.29 -2.51 -6.53
C VAL A 338 8.62 -3.74 -7.12
N GLY A 339 7.33 -3.63 -7.46
CA GLY A 339 6.56 -4.74 -8.00
C GLY A 339 6.94 -5.09 -9.44
N THR A 340 6.16 -5.99 -10.04
CA THR A 340 6.33 -6.36 -11.45
C THR A 340 5.62 -5.37 -12.38
N ALA A 341 5.90 -5.45 -13.68
CA ALA A 341 5.30 -4.55 -14.65
C ALA A 341 3.77 -4.64 -14.61
N LEU A 342 3.11 -3.49 -14.50
CA LEU A 342 1.65 -3.38 -14.46
C LEU A 342 1.05 -4.00 -15.72
N ALA A 343 0.04 -4.84 -15.53
CA ALA A 343 -0.77 -5.44 -16.57
C ALA A 343 -1.33 -4.38 -17.53
N ASN A 344 -1.51 -4.75 -18.80
CA ASN A 344 -2.20 -3.93 -19.79
C ASN A 344 -3.72 -4.19 -19.82
N GLY A 345 -4.18 -5.15 -19.02
CA GLY A 345 -5.55 -5.66 -19.07
C GLY A 345 -5.78 -6.66 -20.20
N THR A 346 -6.93 -7.31 -20.16
CA THR A 346 -7.50 -8.07 -21.28
C THR A 346 -7.79 -7.13 -22.46
N ASN A 347 -7.72 -7.65 -23.67
CA ASN A 347 -8.04 -6.91 -24.88
C ASN A 347 -9.43 -6.23 -24.79
N THR A 348 -9.48 -4.95 -25.16
CA THR A 348 -10.68 -4.11 -25.00
C THR A 348 -11.88 -4.57 -25.83
N GLN A 349 -11.66 -5.22 -26.98
CA GLN A 349 -12.74 -5.77 -27.80
C GLN A 349 -13.42 -6.96 -27.10
N ASP A 350 -12.61 -7.78 -26.44
CA ASP A 350 -13.11 -8.91 -25.66
C ASP A 350 -13.86 -8.41 -24.41
N VAL A 351 -13.30 -7.44 -23.68
CA VAL A 351 -13.97 -6.80 -22.54
C VAL A 351 -15.33 -6.23 -22.96
N SER A 352 -15.41 -5.53 -24.10
CA SER A 352 -16.67 -4.98 -24.63
C SER A 352 -17.69 -6.07 -24.99
N GLY A 353 -17.23 -7.18 -25.57
CA GLY A 353 -18.13 -8.27 -25.96
C GLY A 353 -18.66 -9.03 -24.75
N LEU A 354 -17.81 -9.25 -23.75
CA LEU A 354 -18.22 -9.82 -22.47
C LEU A 354 -19.20 -8.91 -21.71
N ALA A 355 -18.98 -7.59 -21.71
CA ALA A 355 -19.91 -6.64 -21.12
C ALA A 355 -21.29 -6.67 -21.79
N SER A 356 -21.34 -6.94 -23.10
CA SER A 356 -22.60 -7.12 -23.83
C SER A 356 -23.31 -8.41 -23.41
N LEU A 357 -22.58 -9.50 -23.18
CA LEU A 357 -23.12 -10.75 -22.61
C LEU A 357 -23.67 -10.54 -21.20
N GLN A 358 -22.96 -9.82 -20.34
CA GLN A 358 -23.41 -9.52 -18.97
C GLN A 358 -24.70 -8.68 -18.95
N GLN A 359 -24.83 -7.70 -19.87
CA GLN A 359 -26.07 -6.94 -20.02
C GLN A 359 -27.24 -7.80 -20.53
N GLY A 360 -26.96 -8.77 -21.39
CA GLY A 360 -27.97 -9.70 -21.90
C GLY A 360 -28.42 -10.75 -20.86
N PHE A 361 -27.54 -11.10 -19.92
CA PHE A 361 -27.78 -12.18 -18.96
C PHE A 361 -27.38 -11.76 -17.54
N SER A 362 -28.38 -11.47 -16.71
CA SER A 362 -28.18 -11.07 -15.30
C SER A 362 -27.39 -12.09 -14.47
N ALA A 363 -27.48 -13.38 -14.83
CA ALA A 363 -26.72 -14.44 -14.19
C ALA A 363 -25.19 -14.27 -14.30
N LEU A 364 -24.69 -13.44 -15.24
CA LEU A 364 -23.27 -13.20 -15.44
C LEU A 364 -22.77 -11.91 -14.76
N LEU A 365 -23.64 -11.17 -14.07
CA LEU A 365 -23.27 -9.90 -13.41
C LEU A 365 -22.43 -10.11 -12.13
N GLU A 366 -22.32 -11.34 -11.64
CA GLU A 366 -21.48 -11.67 -10.46
C GLU A 366 -19.98 -11.55 -10.74
N TRP A 367 -19.54 -11.66 -12.00
CA TRP A 367 -18.13 -11.52 -12.37
C TRP A 367 -17.77 -10.08 -12.68
N SER A 368 -16.77 -9.55 -11.99
CA SER A 368 -16.25 -8.20 -12.17
C SER A 368 -14.72 -8.20 -12.28
N GLY A 369 -14.15 -7.01 -12.51
CA GLY A 369 -12.72 -6.82 -12.76
C GLY A 369 -12.26 -7.35 -14.12
N ASP A 370 -10.94 -7.54 -14.26
CA ASP A 370 -10.38 -8.04 -15.52
C ASP A 370 -10.81 -9.49 -15.77
N PRO A 371 -11.31 -9.87 -16.96
CA PRO A 371 -11.84 -11.20 -17.21
C PRO A 371 -10.77 -12.30 -17.32
N CYS A 372 -9.53 -11.98 -17.67
CA CYS A 372 -8.46 -12.96 -17.86
C CYS A 372 -7.34 -12.82 -16.83
N LEU A 373 -7.22 -11.66 -16.16
CA LEU A 373 -6.08 -11.33 -15.32
C LEU A 373 -6.41 -11.24 -13.82
N PRO A 374 -5.43 -11.58 -12.96
CA PRO A 374 -4.21 -12.32 -13.32
C PRO A 374 -4.56 -13.74 -13.83
N ALA A 375 -3.63 -14.39 -14.52
CA ALA A 375 -3.89 -15.63 -15.27
C ALA A 375 -4.36 -16.80 -14.37
N GLU A 376 -4.06 -16.74 -13.08
CA GLU A 376 -4.48 -17.69 -12.05
C GLU A 376 -5.96 -17.54 -11.67
N TYR A 377 -6.56 -16.37 -11.94
CA TYR A 377 -7.92 -16.03 -11.55
C TYR A 377 -8.74 -15.47 -12.73
N PRO A 378 -8.87 -16.17 -13.88
CA PRO A 378 -9.80 -15.74 -14.93
C PRO A 378 -11.24 -15.86 -14.44
N TRP A 379 -12.19 -15.22 -15.14
CA TRP A 379 -13.59 -15.53 -14.92
C TRP A 379 -13.86 -17.01 -15.21
N GLU A 380 -14.67 -17.65 -14.38
CA GLU A 380 -14.89 -19.10 -14.42
C GLU A 380 -15.51 -19.59 -15.74
N TRP A 381 -16.19 -18.68 -16.44
CA TRP A 381 -16.87 -18.97 -17.69
C TRP A 381 -16.08 -18.52 -18.94
N VAL A 382 -14.80 -18.16 -18.82
CA VAL A 382 -13.95 -17.79 -19.97
C VAL A 382 -12.65 -18.60 -19.99
N LYS A 383 -12.09 -18.79 -21.18
CA LYS A 383 -10.68 -19.20 -21.37
C LYS A 383 -9.93 -18.14 -22.13
N CYS A 384 -8.70 -17.88 -21.69
CA CYS A 384 -7.88 -16.82 -22.22
C CYS A 384 -6.50 -17.31 -22.67
N THR A 385 -5.88 -16.57 -23.59
CA THR A 385 -4.46 -16.74 -23.94
C THR A 385 -3.54 -16.23 -22.84
N SER A 386 -2.29 -16.72 -22.78
CA SER A 386 -1.27 -16.28 -21.82
C SER A 386 -0.39 -15.10 -22.27
N ASN A 387 -0.82 -14.33 -23.28
CA ASN A 387 -0.09 -13.17 -23.78
C ASN A 387 -0.19 -11.97 -22.81
N SER A 388 0.70 -10.98 -22.95
CA SER A 388 0.71 -9.75 -22.11
C SER A 388 -0.59 -8.95 -22.14
N THR A 389 -1.33 -9.05 -23.24
CA THR A 389 -2.72 -8.60 -23.37
C THR A 389 -3.54 -9.82 -23.78
N PRO A 390 -4.14 -10.54 -22.80
CA PRO A 390 -4.90 -11.74 -23.07
C PRO A 390 -6.06 -11.51 -24.05
N ARG A 391 -6.33 -12.53 -24.87
CA ARG A 391 -7.53 -12.65 -25.68
C ARG A 391 -8.44 -13.73 -25.12
N VAL A 392 -9.76 -13.55 -25.21
CA VAL A 392 -10.76 -14.58 -24.87
C VAL A 392 -10.94 -15.52 -26.04
N THR A 393 -10.68 -16.81 -25.84
CA THR A 393 -10.76 -17.84 -26.90
C THR A 393 -11.94 -18.79 -26.72
N SER A 394 -12.50 -18.88 -25.51
CA SER A 394 -13.65 -19.74 -25.26
C SER A 394 -14.59 -19.14 -24.23
N LEU A 395 -15.89 -19.40 -24.41
CA LEU A 395 -16.92 -19.20 -23.40
C LEU A 395 -17.35 -20.57 -22.84
N LEU A 396 -17.63 -20.66 -21.54
CA LEU A 396 -18.03 -21.90 -20.86
C LEU A 396 -19.40 -21.71 -20.20
N LEU A 397 -20.42 -21.43 -21.00
CA LEU A 397 -21.72 -20.95 -20.49
C LEU A 397 -22.69 -22.08 -20.08
N GLY A 398 -22.35 -23.34 -20.36
CA GLY A 398 -23.25 -24.48 -20.24
C GLY A 398 -23.84 -24.73 -18.84
N SER A 399 -23.17 -24.28 -17.78
CA SER A 399 -23.61 -24.44 -16.38
C SER A 399 -24.48 -23.30 -15.85
N TYR A 400 -24.59 -22.17 -16.55
CA TYR A 400 -25.21 -20.94 -16.01
C TYR A 400 -26.69 -20.78 -16.35
N LYS A 401 -27.32 -21.78 -16.99
CA LYS A 401 -28.77 -21.81 -17.30
C LYS A 401 -29.29 -20.49 -17.90
N LEU A 402 -28.52 -19.92 -18.82
CA LEU A 402 -28.84 -18.64 -19.43
C LEU A 402 -30.17 -18.72 -20.18
N SER A 403 -31.01 -17.71 -20.02
CA SER A 403 -32.28 -17.59 -20.72
C SER A 403 -32.47 -16.17 -21.24
N GLY A 404 -33.04 -16.02 -22.43
CA GLY A 404 -33.25 -14.72 -23.07
C GLY A 404 -32.68 -14.64 -24.47
N LYS A 405 -32.67 -13.44 -25.03
CA LYS A 405 -32.12 -13.16 -26.35
C LYS A 405 -30.61 -12.99 -26.25
N LEU A 406 -29.88 -13.68 -27.11
CA LEU A 406 -28.45 -13.53 -27.23
C LEU A 406 -28.11 -12.10 -27.72
N PRO A 407 -27.33 -11.30 -26.97
CA PRO A 407 -26.91 -9.98 -27.38
C PRO A 407 -25.89 -10.06 -28.53
N ASP A 408 -25.56 -8.92 -29.14
CA ASP A 408 -24.44 -8.85 -30.06
C ASP A 408 -23.13 -8.83 -29.27
N PHE A 409 -22.31 -9.86 -29.43
CA PHE A 409 -20.99 -9.98 -28.83
C PHE A 409 -19.91 -10.20 -29.90
N SER A 410 -20.16 -9.77 -31.14
CA SER A 410 -19.27 -9.94 -32.29
C SER A 410 -17.88 -9.31 -32.12
N SER A 411 -17.68 -8.42 -31.14
CA SER A 411 -16.36 -7.89 -30.78
C SER A 411 -15.44 -8.95 -30.17
N LEU A 412 -15.96 -10.08 -29.69
CA LEU A 412 -15.17 -11.26 -29.27
C LEU A 412 -14.64 -12.02 -30.50
N ASP A 413 -13.79 -11.37 -31.30
CA ASP A 413 -13.33 -11.85 -32.61
C ASP A 413 -12.29 -12.99 -32.56
N ALA A 414 -11.80 -13.32 -31.35
CA ALA A 414 -10.83 -14.40 -31.11
C ALA A 414 -11.48 -15.69 -30.60
N ILE A 415 -12.81 -15.76 -30.48
CA ILE A 415 -13.53 -16.95 -30.02
C ILE A 415 -13.28 -18.11 -30.99
N GLN A 416 -12.93 -19.27 -30.41
CA GLN A 416 -12.74 -20.54 -31.09
C GLN A 416 -13.80 -21.57 -30.70
N SER A 417 -14.41 -21.44 -29.52
CA SER A 417 -15.45 -22.34 -29.01
C SER A 417 -16.38 -21.67 -27.99
N MET A 418 -17.61 -22.17 -27.85
CA MET A 418 -18.60 -21.73 -26.85
C MET A 418 -19.30 -22.93 -26.20
#